data_AF-A0A5E4LN78-F1
#
_entry.id   AF-A0A5E4LN78-F1
#
_cell.length_a   1.000
_cell.length_b   1.000
_cell.length_c   1.000
_cell.angle_alpha   90.00
_cell.angle_beta   90.00
_cell.angle_gamma   90.00
#
_symmetry.space_group_name_H-M   'P 1'
#
loop_
_entity.id
_entity.type
_entity.pdbx_description
1 polymer ?
#
loop_
_entity_poly.entity_id
_entity_poly.type
_entity_poly.pdbx_seq_one_letter_code
_entity_poly.pdbx_strand_id
1 'polypeptide(L)'
;MAKKKTVKAKKPSGVIKHKIEPKFKIENIVASANLGVELDLYSIAQKVTDVEYEPEQFPGAILKLKDPKASLLLFKNGKVICTGSKSEAEVKHALERAIKLLMLE
;
A
#
# COMPACT_ATOMS: atom_id res chain seq x y z
N MET A 1 -65.25 -44.84 21.21
CA MET A 1 -64.62 -43.76 20.41
C MET A 1 -63.53 -43.09 21.26
N ALA A 2 -62.25 -43.38 21.03
CA ALA A 2 -61.14 -42.77 21.75
C ALA A 2 -60.24 -42.00 20.75
N LYS A 3 -60.21 -40.67 20.86
CA LYS A 3 -59.41 -39.80 20.00
C LYS A 3 -57.95 -39.81 20.49
N LYS A 4 -57.06 -40.51 19.79
CA LYS A 4 -55.60 -40.35 19.95
C LYS A 4 -55.21 -38.94 19.51
N LYS A 5 -54.83 -38.08 20.46
CA LYS A 5 -54.16 -36.80 20.17
C LYS A 5 -52.70 -37.10 19.80
N THR A 6 -52.37 -37.00 18.53
CA THR A 6 -51.00 -37.06 18.03
C THR A 6 -50.30 -35.76 18.40
N VAL A 7 -49.44 -35.79 19.41
CA VAL A 7 -48.59 -34.66 19.79
C VAL A 7 -47.52 -34.53 18.70
N LYS A 8 -47.62 -33.49 17.86
CA LYS A 8 -46.59 -33.18 16.85
C LYS A 8 -45.33 -32.73 17.58
N ALA A 9 -44.26 -33.50 17.46
CA ALA A 9 -42.94 -33.13 17.95
C ALA A 9 -42.51 -31.79 17.32
N LYS A 10 -42.27 -30.79 18.16
CA LYS A 10 -41.75 -29.47 17.76
C LYS A 10 -40.31 -29.69 17.31
N LYS A 11 -40.01 -29.50 16.02
CA LYS A 11 -38.65 -29.57 15.49
C LYS A 11 -37.75 -28.64 16.32
N PRO A 12 -36.55 -29.07 16.72
CA PRO A 12 -35.62 -28.20 17.43
C PRO A 12 -35.36 -26.98 16.56
N SER A 13 -35.47 -25.80 17.19
CA SER A 13 -35.19 -24.49 16.62
C SER A 13 -33.90 -24.53 15.82
N GLY A 14 -34.02 -24.33 14.51
CA GLY A 14 -32.91 -24.39 13.58
C GLY A 14 -31.81 -23.42 13.99
N VAL A 15 -30.58 -23.93 14.06
CA VAL A 15 -29.37 -23.11 14.19
C VAL A 15 -29.31 -22.21 12.95
N ILE A 16 -29.54 -20.90 13.14
CA ILE A 16 -29.37 -19.91 12.09
C ILE A 16 -27.86 -19.82 11.81
N LYS A 17 -27.39 -20.50 10.77
CA LYS A 17 -26.02 -20.33 10.27
C LYS A 17 -25.91 -18.95 9.64
N HIS A 18 -25.49 -17.96 10.42
CA HIS A 18 -25.06 -16.68 9.84
C HIS A 18 -23.78 -16.93 9.03
N LYS A 19 -23.93 -17.01 7.70
CA LYS A 19 -22.79 -17.04 6.78
C LYS A 19 -22.19 -15.62 6.79
N ILE A 20 -21.12 -15.43 7.55
CA ILE A 20 -20.36 -14.19 7.55
C ILE A 20 -19.49 -14.20 6.30
N GLU A 21 -19.71 -13.27 5.38
CA GLU A 21 -18.81 -13.02 4.25
C GLU A 21 -17.92 -11.82 4.60
N PRO A 22 -16.67 -12.03 5.04
CA PRO A 22 -15.79 -10.94 5.42
C PRO A 22 -15.43 -10.11 4.17
N LYS A 23 -15.56 -8.78 4.30
CA LYS A 23 -15.08 -7.83 3.29
C LYS A 23 -13.68 -7.38 3.69
N PHE A 24 -12.73 -7.52 2.77
CA PHE A 24 -11.36 -7.05 2.95
C PHE A 24 -11.16 -5.74 2.19
N LYS A 25 -10.33 -4.85 2.74
CA LYS A 25 -9.94 -3.60 2.11
C LYS A 25 -8.45 -3.41 2.30
N ILE A 26 -7.77 -3.05 1.21
CA ILE A 26 -6.35 -2.69 1.26
C ILE A 26 -6.24 -1.26 1.79
N GLU A 27 -5.47 -1.08 2.85
CA GLU A 27 -5.20 0.25 3.42
C GLU A 27 -3.85 0.82 2.99
N ASN A 28 -2.86 -0.04 2.76
CA ASN A 28 -1.54 0.36 2.29
C ASN A 28 -0.82 -0.79 1.59
N ILE A 29 -0.04 -0.46 0.58
CA ILE A 29 0.91 -1.33 -0.10
C ILE A 29 2.29 -0.68 0.05
N VAL A 30 3.27 -1.52 0.40
CA VAL A 30 4.69 -1.16 0.35
C VAL A 30 5.32 -1.97 -0.77
N ALA A 31 5.94 -1.29 -1.72
CA ALA A 31 6.57 -1.91 -2.88
C ALA A 31 8.04 -1.53 -2.98
N SER A 32 8.88 -2.47 -3.41
CA SER A 32 10.28 -2.22 -3.74
C SER A 32 10.50 -2.23 -5.24
N ALA A 33 11.34 -1.33 -5.72
CA ALA A 33 11.80 -1.28 -7.11
C ALA A 33 13.32 -1.02 -7.16
N ASN A 34 13.91 -1.20 -8.33
CA ASN A 34 15.29 -0.85 -8.59
C ASN A 34 15.33 -0.05 -9.91
N LEU A 35 15.91 1.15 -9.87
CA LEU A 35 16.07 2.01 -11.04
C LEU A 35 17.22 1.56 -11.95
N GLY A 36 18.09 0.66 -11.48
CA GLY A 36 19.21 0.12 -12.25
C GLY A 36 20.36 1.12 -12.46
N VAL A 37 20.33 2.25 -11.75
CA VAL A 37 21.32 3.32 -11.82
C VAL A 37 21.72 3.77 -10.43
N GLU A 38 22.95 4.24 -10.26
CA GLU A 38 23.35 4.92 -9.04
C GLU A 38 22.72 6.32 -8.96
N LEU A 39 22.36 6.73 -7.74
CA LEU A 39 21.74 8.02 -7.47
C LEU A 39 22.67 8.89 -6.64
N ASP A 40 22.95 10.09 -7.13
CA ASP A 40 23.57 11.14 -6.32
C ASP A 40 22.48 11.83 -5.48
N LEU A 41 22.25 11.30 -4.29
CA LEU A 41 21.22 11.79 -3.38
C LEU A 41 21.46 13.24 -2.91
N TYR A 42 22.71 13.71 -2.87
CA TYR A 42 23.01 15.11 -2.51
C TYR A 42 22.57 16.05 -3.64
N SER A 43 22.98 15.76 -4.87
CA SER A 43 22.58 16.54 -6.04
C SER A 43 21.07 16.53 -6.23
N ILE A 44 20.41 15.37 -6.04
CA ILE A 44 18.96 15.25 -6.12
C ILE A 44 18.27 16.13 -5.07
N ALA A 45 18.71 16.08 -3.80
CA ALA A 45 18.10 16.87 -2.74
C ALA A 45 18.29 18.39 -2.93
N GLN A 46 19.36 18.81 -3.61
CA GLN A 46 19.58 20.22 -3.96
C GLN A 46 18.66 20.70 -5.09
N LYS A 47 18.37 19.85 -6.08
CA LYS A 47 17.55 20.20 -7.24
C LYS A 47 16.05 20.04 -6.97
N VAL A 48 15.67 18.95 -6.32
CA VAL A 48 14.27 18.54 -6.16
C VAL A 48 13.80 18.92 -4.76
N THR A 49 12.98 19.99 -4.66
CA THR A 49 12.54 20.56 -3.38
C THR A 49 11.75 19.59 -2.50
N ASP A 50 11.04 18.62 -3.08
CA ASP A 50 10.26 17.61 -2.34
C ASP A 50 11.12 16.43 -1.83
N VAL A 51 12.45 16.49 -2.00
CA VAL A 51 13.40 15.47 -1.52
C VAL A 51 14.13 15.97 -0.28
N GLU A 52 14.00 15.20 0.80
CA GLU A 52 14.74 15.40 2.05
C GLU A 52 15.87 14.35 2.15
N TYR A 53 17.11 14.79 2.36
CA TYR A 53 18.24 13.88 2.52
C TYR A 53 19.20 14.36 3.63
N GLU A 54 19.14 13.68 4.76
CA GLU A 54 19.95 13.93 5.95
C GLU A 54 20.70 12.64 6.32
N PRO A 55 21.87 12.35 5.71
CA PRO A 55 22.54 11.04 5.84
C PRO A 55 22.96 10.68 7.26
N GLU A 56 23.17 11.68 8.11
CA GLU A 56 23.47 11.49 9.54
C GLU A 56 22.25 10.98 10.33
N GLN A 57 21.03 11.21 9.81
CA GLN A 57 19.77 10.75 10.41
C GLN A 57 19.25 9.47 9.73
N PHE A 58 19.35 9.39 8.40
CA PHE A 58 18.85 8.26 7.64
C PHE A 58 19.65 8.06 6.33
N PRO A 59 20.08 6.83 5.98
CA PRO A 59 20.97 6.59 4.83
C PRO A 59 20.33 6.79 3.44
N GLY A 60 19.02 6.93 3.34
CA GLY A 60 18.30 7.17 2.09
C GLY A 60 17.72 8.58 2.00
N ALA A 61 17.35 9.02 0.81
CA ALA A 61 16.59 10.24 0.62
C ALA A 61 15.08 9.95 0.65
N ILE A 62 14.28 10.88 1.14
CA ILE A 62 12.83 10.77 1.27
C ILE A 62 12.20 11.73 0.25
N LEU A 63 11.52 11.18 -0.75
CA LEU A 63 10.70 11.94 -1.70
C LEU A 63 9.23 11.83 -1.30
N LYS A 64 8.54 12.96 -1.11
CA LYS A 64 7.10 12.99 -0.84
C LYS A 64 6.33 13.47 -2.06
N LEU A 65 5.52 12.58 -2.64
CA LEU A 65 4.63 12.91 -3.74
C LEU A 65 3.25 13.32 -3.20
N LYS A 66 2.73 14.45 -3.72
CA LYS A 66 1.38 14.94 -3.41
C LYS A 66 0.32 14.25 -4.25
N ASP A 67 0.61 14.06 -5.54
CA ASP A 67 -0.27 13.39 -6.50
C ASP A 67 0.58 12.54 -7.49
N PRO A 68 0.47 11.20 -7.45
CA PRO A 68 -0.28 10.41 -6.47
C PRO A 68 0.31 10.53 -5.06
N LYS A 69 -0.51 10.40 -4.02
CA LYS A 69 -0.04 10.46 -2.63
C LYS A 69 0.83 9.24 -2.31
N ALA A 70 2.14 9.44 -2.21
CA ALA A 70 3.10 8.39 -1.89
C ALA A 70 4.36 8.97 -1.25
N SER A 71 5.04 8.15 -0.46
CA SER A 71 6.39 8.44 0.03
C SER A 71 7.36 7.42 -0.55
N LEU A 72 8.47 7.91 -1.10
CA LEU A 72 9.50 7.08 -1.68
C LEU A 72 10.80 7.24 -0.89
N LEU A 73 11.42 6.12 -0.54
CA LEU A 73 12.76 6.06 0.01
C LEU A 73 13.72 5.71 -1.12
N LEU A 74 14.67 6.59 -1.40
CA LEU A 74 15.66 6.46 -2.46
C LEU A 74 17.02 6.10 -1.84
N PHE A 75 17.70 5.10 -2.40
CA PHE A 75 19.02 4.70 -1.94
C PHE A 75 20.07 4.94 -3.04
N LYS A 76 21.31 5.21 -2.63
CA LYS A 76 22.43 5.49 -3.55
C LYS A 76 22.63 4.43 -4.64
N ASN A 77 22.31 3.18 -4.34
CA ASN A 77 22.42 2.06 -5.28
C ASN A 77 21.23 1.90 -6.24
N GLY A 78 20.33 2.89 -6.32
CA GLY A 78 19.17 2.85 -7.20
C GLY A 78 17.96 2.08 -6.66
N LYS A 79 18.06 1.48 -5.47
CA LYS A 79 16.90 0.86 -4.81
C LYS A 79 15.90 1.94 -4.40
N VAL A 80 14.62 1.65 -4.59
CA VAL A 80 13.51 2.52 -4.23
C VAL A 80 12.48 1.73 -3.43
N ILE A 81 11.98 2.29 -2.34
CA ILE A 81 10.83 1.76 -1.60
C ILE A 81 9.69 2.77 -1.69
N CYS A 82 8.55 2.36 -2.22
CA CYS A 82 7.33 3.17 -2.31
C CYS A 82 6.31 2.71 -1.27
N THR A 83 5.70 3.64 -0.55
CA THR A 83 4.60 3.40 0.42
C THR A 83 3.53 4.49 0.31
N GLY A 84 2.34 4.22 0.84
CA GLY A 84 1.20 5.15 0.85
C GLY A 84 0.16 4.87 -0.23
N SER A 85 0.38 3.87 -1.07
CA SER A 85 -0.53 3.47 -2.16
C SER A 85 -1.51 2.39 -1.71
N LYS A 86 -2.73 2.37 -2.28
CA LYS A 86 -3.77 1.36 -1.97
C LYS A 86 -3.99 0.34 -3.09
N SER A 87 -3.29 0.51 -4.20
CA SER A 87 -3.36 -0.38 -5.36
C SER A 87 -2.01 -0.46 -6.07
N GLU A 88 -1.77 -1.54 -6.80
CA GLU A 88 -0.56 -1.69 -7.63
C GLU A 88 -0.47 -0.63 -8.73
N ALA A 89 -1.63 -0.18 -9.25
CA ALA A 89 -1.69 0.90 -10.24
C ALA A 89 -1.19 2.23 -9.66
N GLU A 90 -1.58 2.57 -8.42
CA GLU A 90 -1.05 3.74 -7.72
C GLU A 90 0.45 3.66 -7.48
N VAL A 91 0.98 2.47 -7.14
CA VAL A 91 2.43 2.25 -6.97
C VAL A 91 3.15 2.55 -8.29
N LYS A 92 2.67 2.01 -9.41
CA LYS A 92 3.27 2.24 -10.74
C LYS A 92 3.25 3.73 -11.10
N HIS A 93 2.12 4.39 -10.89
CA HIS A 93 1.99 5.82 -11.15
C HIS A 93 2.94 6.66 -10.28
N ALA A 94 3.10 6.31 -9.00
CA ALA A 94 4.03 6.98 -8.10
C ALA A 94 5.49 6.81 -8.55
N LEU A 95 5.88 5.60 -8.95
CA LEU A 95 7.22 5.32 -9.46
C LEU A 95 7.50 6.08 -10.76
N GLU A 96 6.55 6.09 -11.71
CA GLU A 96 6.68 6.86 -12.96
C GLU A 96 6.83 8.36 -12.70
N ARG A 97 6.07 8.90 -11.73
CA ARG A 97 6.17 10.31 -11.34
C ARG A 97 7.53 10.61 -10.70
N ALA A 98 8.00 9.73 -9.82
CA ALA A 98 9.32 9.86 -9.19
C ALA A 98 10.44 9.82 -10.24
N ILE A 99 10.43 8.87 -11.17
CA ILE A 99 11.43 8.78 -12.24
C ILE A 99 11.50 10.08 -13.05
N LYS A 100 10.35 10.66 -13.41
CA LYS A 100 10.30 11.94 -14.12
C LYS A 100 10.94 13.08 -13.33
N LEU A 101 10.70 13.16 -12.03
CA LEU A 101 11.30 14.20 -11.18
C LEU A 101 12.81 14.00 -10.98
N LEU A 102 13.26 12.75 -10.90
CA LEU A 102 14.66 12.43 -10.61
C LEU A 102 15.57 12.47 -11.85
N MET A 103 15.03 12.25 -13.05
CA MET A 103 15.83 12.06 -14.27
C MET A 103 15.67 13.14 -15.34
N LEU A 104 14.75 14.10 -15.18
CA LEU A 104 14.49 15.15 -16.18
C LEU A 104 15.04 16.54 -15.79
N GLU A 105 15.87 16.65 -14.76
CA GLU A 105 16.49 17.91 -14.29
C GLU A 105 18.01 17.84 -14.00
#